data_AF-A0A816CI61-F1
#
_entry.id   AF-A0A816CI61-F1
#
_cell.length_a   1.000
_cell.length_b   1.000
_cell.length_c   1.000
_cell.angle_alpha   90.00
_cell.angle_beta   90.00
_cell.angle_gamma   90.00
#
_symmetry.space_group_name_H-M   'P 1'
#
loop_
_entity.id
_entity.type
_entity.pdbx_description
1 polymer ?
#
loop_
_entity_poly.entity_id
_entity_poly.type
_entity_poly.pdbx_seq_one_letter_code
_entity_poly.pdbx_strand_id
1 'polypeptide(L)'
;KEENLRRETPYWIEELNLRMYDKECLLHDSKLSYRIYEAAQQLINSYMKSKEFHVGFDYLQSSKFENILMHSYDREKHWITLIITEDTIYILDSTQQVLTHSIKSYLQKITNKSLAQVVLIHMDREINDEVNSDLFTIADAFHFALKKTWPPHTYDLANMRLHLKTCLETKRTMAFSAINENIQIQSNQKWCTIQ
;
A
#
# COMPACT_ATOMS: atom_id res chain seq x y z
N LYS A 1 18.23 19.82 7.00
CA LYS A 1 18.58 20.84 5.96
C LYS A 1 17.96 20.48 4.62
N GLU A 2 18.16 19.28 4.06
CA GLU A 2 17.44 18.84 2.84
C GLU A 2 15.91 18.79 2.99
N GLU A 3 15.42 18.32 4.14
CA GLU A 3 13.96 18.23 4.39
C GLU A 3 13.26 19.60 4.38
N ASN A 4 13.96 20.68 4.73
CA ASN A 4 13.46 22.04 4.65
C ASN A 4 13.43 22.54 3.19
N LEU A 5 14.47 22.27 2.40
CA LEU A 5 14.48 22.56 0.95
C LEU A 5 13.35 21.82 0.20
N ARG A 6 13.05 20.57 0.59
CA ARG A 6 11.93 19.78 0.04
C ARG A 6 10.55 20.35 0.40
N ARG A 7 10.44 21.14 1.46
CA ARG A 7 9.22 21.84 1.90
C ARG A 7 9.02 23.20 1.23
N GLU A 8 10.05 23.74 0.57
CA GLU A 8 10.03 25.07 -0.04
C GLU A 8 9.73 25.05 -1.54
N THR A 9 9.73 23.88 -2.19
CA THR A 9 9.35 23.77 -3.61
C THR A 9 7.86 24.06 -3.83
N PRO A 10 7.46 24.67 -4.97
CA PRO A 10 6.06 24.92 -5.29
C PRO A 10 5.21 23.65 -5.23
N TYR A 11 3.91 23.81 -5.00
CA TYR A 11 2.97 22.70 -5.11
C TYR A 11 2.90 22.22 -6.56
N TRP A 12 2.85 20.90 -6.72
CA TRP A 12 2.47 20.25 -7.97
C TRP A 12 0.97 19.92 -7.93
N ILE A 13 0.49 19.33 -6.84
CA ILE A 13 -0.94 19.07 -6.59
C ILE A 13 -1.23 19.49 -5.15
N GLU A 14 -1.74 20.70 -4.99
CA GLU A 14 -1.93 21.34 -3.67
C GLU A 14 -2.91 20.57 -2.78
N GLU A 15 -4.01 20.05 -3.35
CA GLU A 15 -5.05 19.39 -2.57
C GLU A 15 -4.61 18.03 -2.00
N LEU A 16 -3.54 17.46 -2.55
CA LEU A 16 -2.89 16.25 -2.04
C LEU A 16 -1.60 16.57 -1.27
N ASN A 17 -1.31 17.86 -1.03
CA ASN A 17 -0.07 18.35 -0.41
C ASN A 17 1.20 17.86 -1.13
N LEU A 18 1.13 17.66 -2.45
CA LEU A 18 2.26 17.20 -3.26
C LEU A 18 3.01 18.39 -3.86
N ARG A 19 4.33 18.34 -3.79
CA ARG A 19 5.22 19.38 -4.31
C ARG A 19 5.94 18.93 -5.57
N MET A 20 6.57 19.87 -6.26
CA MET A 20 7.39 19.56 -7.44
C MET A 20 8.49 18.54 -7.11
N TYR A 21 9.08 18.59 -5.91
CA TYR A 21 10.01 17.55 -5.45
C TYR A 21 9.41 16.13 -5.48
N ASP A 22 8.14 15.98 -5.07
CA ASP A 22 7.46 14.69 -5.05
C ASP A 22 7.18 14.20 -6.48
N LYS A 23 6.91 15.12 -7.41
CA LYS A 23 6.83 14.81 -8.85
C LYS A 23 8.14 14.25 -9.38
N GLU A 24 9.26 14.89 -9.06
CA GLU A 24 10.59 14.41 -9.47
C GLU A 24 10.90 13.02 -8.89
N CYS A 25 10.48 12.74 -7.65
CA CYS A 25 10.64 11.40 -7.05
C CYS A 25 9.90 10.29 -7.84
N LEU A 26 8.80 10.62 -8.51
CA LEU A 26 8.09 9.69 -9.39
C LEU A 26 8.76 9.55 -10.76
N LEU A 27 9.40 10.60 -11.25
CA LEU A 27 10.03 10.61 -12.59
C LEU A 27 11.43 10.00 -12.60
N HIS A 28 12.09 9.94 -11.45
CA HIS A 28 13.40 9.31 -11.27
C HIS A 28 13.26 8.04 -10.45
N ASP A 29 14.06 6.99 -10.74
CA ASP A 29 14.11 5.70 -10.03
C ASP A 29 14.66 5.85 -8.61
N SER A 30 13.96 6.66 -7.82
CA SER A 30 14.25 7.05 -6.47
C SER A 30 13.15 6.56 -5.53
N LYS A 31 13.47 6.40 -4.25
CA LYS A 31 12.49 6.04 -3.23
C LYS A 31 11.37 7.07 -3.19
N LEU A 32 10.14 6.59 -3.05
CA LEU A 32 8.98 7.48 -3.02
C LEU A 32 8.99 8.28 -1.71
N SER A 33 8.59 9.55 -1.79
CA SER A 33 8.42 10.38 -0.59
C SER A 33 7.19 9.91 0.20
N TYR A 34 7.22 10.10 1.52
CA TYR A 34 6.08 9.79 2.40
C TYR A 34 4.77 10.47 1.94
N ARG A 35 4.85 11.67 1.35
CA ARG A 35 3.67 12.39 0.85
C ARG A 35 2.99 11.68 -0.32
N ILE A 36 3.75 10.95 -1.15
CA ILE A 36 3.17 10.16 -2.24
C ILE A 36 2.31 9.03 -1.69
N TYR A 37 2.74 8.38 -0.60
CA TYR A 37 1.94 7.37 0.09
C TYR A 37 0.68 7.97 0.72
N GLU A 38 0.80 9.10 1.40
CA GLU A 38 -0.37 9.80 1.97
C GLU A 38 -1.36 10.19 0.89
N ALA A 39 -0.89 10.74 -0.23
CA ALA A 39 -1.74 11.10 -1.36
C ALA A 39 -2.40 9.88 -1.99
N ALA A 40 -1.66 8.79 -2.21
CA ALA A 40 -2.22 7.53 -2.72
C ALA A 40 -3.25 6.93 -1.76
N GLN A 41 -3.01 6.99 -0.43
CA GLN A 41 -3.95 6.55 0.59
C GLN A 41 -5.22 7.41 0.54
N GLN A 42 -5.09 8.74 0.37
CA GLN A 42 -6.24 9.63 0.22
C GLN A 42 -7.09 9.29 -1.01
N LEU A 43 -6.48 8.89 -2.13
CA LEU A 43 -7.22 8.44 -3.31
C LEU A 43 -7.99 7.15 -3.03
N ILE A 44 -7.36 6.17 -2.39
CA ILE A 44 -8.03 4.93 -1.95
C ILE A 44 -9.19 5.27 -1.02
N ASN A 45 -8.96 6.11 -0.01
CA ASN A 45 -9.99 6.51 0.96
C ASN A 45 -11.17 7.19 0.27
N SER A 46 -10.90 8.09 -0.68
CA SER A 46 -11.94 8.79 -1.44
C SER A 46 -12.74 7.82 -2.32
N TYR A 47 -12.07 6.90 -3.01
CA TYR A 47 -12.72 5.84 -3.78
C TYR A 47 -13.57 4.94 -2.89
N MET A 48 -13.00 4.41 -1.80
CA MET A 48 -13.67 3.52 -0.86
C MET A 48 -14.86 4.20 -0.17
N LYS A 49 -14.72 5.47 0.24
CA LYS A 49 -15.83 6.26 0.80
C LYS A 49 -16.95 6.48 -0.22
N SER A 50 -16.62 6.70 -1.49
CA SER A 50 -17.63 6.76 -2.57
C SER A 50 -18.36 5.42 -2.80
N LYS A 51 -17.83 4.33 -2.26
CA LYS A 51 -18.40 2.98 -2.25
C LYS A 51 -18.97 2.59 -0.88
N GLU A 52 -19.14 3.56 0.02
CA GLU A 52 -19.65 3.37 1.40
C GLU A 52 -18.73 2.56 2.34
N PHE A 53 -17.42 2.49 2.04
CA PHE A 53 -16.42 1.89 2.92
C PHE A 53 -15.65 2.95 3.73
N HIS A 54 -15.35 2.64 4.99
CA HIS A 54 -14.52 3.48 5.87
C HIS A 54 -13.05 3.09 5.76
N VAL A 55 -12.13 4.06 5.89
CA VAL A 55 -10.68 3.82 5.83
C VAL A 55 -9.93 4.69 6.84
N GLY A 56 -9.00 4.09 7.58
CA GLY A 56 -8.06 4.76 8.49
C GLY A 56 -7.90 4.04 9.82
N PHE A 57 -6.78 4.28 10.52
CA PHE A 57 -6.52 3.71 11.85
C PHE A 57 -7.64 4.04 12.86
N ASP A 58 -8.18 5.26 12.77
CA ASP A 58 -9.22 5.75 13.67
C ASP A 58 -10.57 5.02 13.51
N TYR A 59 -10.76 4.29 12.40
CA TYR A 59 -11.99 3.54 12.09
C TYR A 59 -11.91 2.07 12.46
N LEU A 60 -10.75 1.60 12.93
CA LEU A 60 -10.54 0.19 13.25
C LEU A 60 -11.43 -0.31 14.39
N GLN A 61 -11.87 0.58 15.28
CA GLN A 61 -12.71 0.22 16.42
C GLN A 61 -14.19 0.07 16.09
N SER A 62 -14.68 0.58 14.94
CA SER A 62 -16.12 0.69 14.67
C SER A 62 -16.59 0.10 13.34
N SER A 63 -15.69 -0.27 12.43
CA SER A 63 -16.10 -0.68 11.09
C SER A 63 -16.42 -2.18 10.99
N LYS A 64 -17.65 -2.52 10.59
CA LYS A 64 -18.03 -3.82 9.97
C LYS A 64 -17.44 -3.99 8.55
N PHE A 65 -16.44 -3.20 8.19
CA PHE A 65 -15.98 -2.99 6.83
C PHE A 65 -14.49 -3.26 6.69
N GLU A 66 -14.09 -3.70 5.50
CA GLU A 66 -12.69 -3.89 5.12
C GLU A 66 -11.97 -2.55 4.99
N ASN A 67 -10.90 -2.37 5.77
CA ASN A 67 -10.01 -1.22 5.66
C ASN A 67 -8.76 -1.62 4.87
N ILE A 68 -8.31 -0.72 3.99
CA ILE A 68 -7.05 -0.89 3.24
C ILE A 68 -6.11 0.22 3.68
N LEU A 69 -4.94 -0.14 4.16
CA LEU A 69 -3.98 0.80 4.72
C LEU A 69 -2.57 0.50 4.24
N MET A 70 -1.90 1.51 3.71
CA MET A 70 -0.46 1.45 3.46
C MET A 70 0.27 1.93 4.70
N HIS A 71 1.24 1.15 5.16
CA HIS A 71 1.92 1.39 6.41
C HIS A 71 3.44 1.20 6.27
N SER A 72 4.21 2.05 6.94
CA SER A 72 5.67 1.92 7.02
C SER A 72 6.05 1.19 8.30
N TYR A 73 6.60 -0.01 8.18
CA TYR A 73 7.12 -0.82 9.27
C TYR A 73 8.63 -0.60 9.44
N ASP A 74 9.06 -0.43 10.70
CA ASP A 74 10.46 -0.28 11.15
C ASP A 74 11.19 1.04 10.78
N ARG A 75 12.36 1.27 11.41
CA ARG A 75 13.29 2.38 11.22
C ARG A 75 13.84 2.47 9.80
N GLU A 76 13.81 1.37 9.07
CA GLU A 76 14.28 1.28 7.67
C GLU A 76 13.21 1.70 6.65
N LYS A 77 12.01 2.08 7.11
CA LYS A 77 10.90 2.58 6.28
C LYS A 77 10.46 1.58 5.20
N HIS A 78 10.32 0.32 5.58
CA HIS A 78 9.75 -0.70 4.70
C HIS A 78 8.24 -0.53 4.60
N TRP A 79 7.69 -0.48 3.39
CA TRP A 79 6.27 -0.25 3.17
C TRP A 79 5.51 -1.55 2.91
N ILE A 80 4.35 -1.66 3.55
CA ILE A 80 3.47 -2.83 3.48
C ILE A 80 2.02 -2.41 3.28
N THR A 81 1.24 -3.30 2.69
CA THR A 81 -0.21 -3.10 2.58
C THR A 81 -0.92 -3.97 3.60
N LEU A 82 -1.77 -3.34 4.40
CA LEU A 82 -2.61 -3.96 5.40
C LEU A 82 -4.04 -3.98 4.89
N ILE A 83 -4.65 -5.16 4.86
CA ILE A 83 -6.08 -5.33 4.62
C ILE A 83 -6.69 -5.85 5.91
N ILE A 84 -7.55 -5.04 6.52
CA ILE A 84 -8.07 -5.28 7.86
C ILE A 84 -9.56 -5.57 7.75
N THR A 85 -9.96 -6.77 8.13
CA THR A 85 -11.35 -7.21 8.23
C THR A 85 -11.81 -7.17 9.69
N GLU A 86 -12.98 -7.74 9.99
CA GLU A 86 -13.52 -7.77 11.35
C GLU A 86 -12.55 -8.43 12.35
N ASP A 87 -11.99 -9.59 11.97
CA ASP A 87 -11.19 -10.46 12.84
C ASP A 87 -9.77 -10.75 12.34
N THR A 88 -9.45 -10.40 11.09
CA THR A 88 -8.19 -10.74 10.44
C THR A 88 -7.47 -9.52 9.89
N ILE A 89 -6.16 -9.46 10.09
CA ILE A 89 -5.29 -8.55 9.32
C ILE A 89 -4.48 -9.38 8.33
N TYR A 90 -4.64 -9.07 7.05
CA TYR A 90 -3.77 -9.56 5.99
C TYR A 90 -2.67 -8.55 5.74
N ILE A 91 -1.43 -9.01 5.79
CA ILE A 91 -0.24 -8.22 5.54
C ILE A 91 0.32 -8.65 4.19
N LEU A 92 0.35 -7.74 3.24
CA LEU A 92 0.96 -7.96 1.93
C LEU A 92 2.33 -7.33 1.95
N ASP A 93 3.34 -8.18 1.82
CA ASP A 93 4.75 -7.80 1.81
C ASP A 93 5.42 -8.35 0.54
N SER A 94 5.96 -7.44 -0.26
CA SER A 94 6.64 -7.73 -1.53
C SER A 94 8.10 -8.16 -1.36
N THR A 95 8.66 -8.04 -0.15
CA THR A 95 10.08 -8.31 0.14
C THR A 95 10.30 -9.51 1.07
N GLN A 96 9.23 -10.03 1.66
CA GLN A 96 9.24 -11.05 2.72
C GLN A 96 10.08 -10.68 3.96
N GLN A 97 10.42 -9.41 4.16
CA GLN A 97 11.28 -8.96 5.26
C GLN A 97 10.52 -8.79 6.58
N VAL A 98 9.18 -8.76 6.56
CA VAL A 98 8.38 -8.56 7.76
C VAL A 98 8.43 -9.77 8.69
N LEU A 99 9.03 -9.58 9.86
CA LEU A 99 8.96 -10.54 10.96
C LEU A 99 7.57 -10.52 11.61
N THR A 100 6.85 -11.63 11.49
CA THR A 100 5.41 -11.71 11.83
C THR A 100 5.09 -11.44 13.30
N HIS A 101 6.01 -11.73 14.23
CA HIS A 101 5.78 -11.53 15.66
C HIS A 101 5.78 -10.06 16.06
N SER A 102 6.79 -9.32 15.61
CA SER A 102 6.96 -7.89 15.92
C SER A 102 5.84 -7.04 15.33
N ILE A 103 5.37 -7.40 14.12
CA ILE A 103 4.25 -6.69 13.50
C ILE A 103 2.90 -7.04 14.15
N LYS A 104 2.67 -8.30 14.57
CA LYS A 104 1.43 -8.69 15.28
C LYS A 104 1.25 -7.85 16.56
N SER A 105 2.30 -7.74 17.39
CA SER A 105 2.24 -6.93 18.60
C SER A 105 2.06 -5.43 18.32
N TYR A 106 2.73 -4.91 17.30
CA TYR A 106 2.56 -3.52 16.86
C TYR A 106 1.11 -3.24 16.40
N LEU A 107 0.55 -4.13 15.56
CA LEU A 107 -0.80 -4.01 15.04
C LEU A 107 -1.86 -4.15 16.15
N GLN A 108 -1.69 -5.08 17.09
CA GLN A 108 -2.57 -5.18 18.27
C GLN A 108 -2.57 -3.88 19.08
N LYS A 109 -1.40 -3.25 19.27
CA LYS A 109 -1.28 -1.98 20.00
C LYS A 109 -2.00 -0.82 19.31
N ILE A 110 -1.89 -0.68 17.99
CA ILE A 110 -2.47 0.45 17.26
C ILE A 110 -3.95 0.24 16.89
N THR A 111 -4.39 -1.01 16.73
CA THR A 111 -5.80 -1.33 16.42
C THR A 111 -6.66 -1.36 17.69
N ASN A 112 -6.05 -1.52 18.87
CA ASN A 112 -6.71 -1.74 20.16
C ASN A 112 -7.76 -2.89 20.11
N LYS A 113 -7.61 -3.80 19.14
CA LYS A 113 -8.45 -4.99 18.97
C LYS A 113 -7.68 -6.21 19.43
N SER A 114 -8.40 -7.11 20.09
CA SER A 114 -7.99 -8.51 20.17
C SER A 114 -8.05 -9.09 18.75
N LEU A 115 -6.97 -8.93 17.99
CA LEU A 115 -6.87 -9.53 16.66
C LEU A 115 -6.90 -11.05 16.82
N ALA A 116 -7.93 -11.70 16.29
CA ALA A 116 -8.04 -13.15 16.29
C ALA A 116 -6.99 -13.78 15.37
N GLN A 117 -6.67 -13.12 14.25
CA GLN A 117 -5.74 -13.65 13.27
C GLN A 117 -4.93 -12.56 12.56
N VAL A 118 -3.63 -12.84 12.34
CA VAL A 118 -2.76 -12.08 11.43
C VAL A 118 -2.24 -13.06 10.38
N VAL A 119 -2.46 -12.74 9.11
CA VAL A 119 -2.05 -13.57 7.96
C VAL A 119 -1.04 -12.79 7.14
N LEU A 120 0.16 -13.34 7.02
CA LEU A 120 1.17 -12.81 6.11
C LEU A 120 0.98 -13.42 4.73
N ILE A 121 0.74 -12.58 3.74
CA ILE A 121 0.67 -12.95 2.33
C ILE A 121 1.99 -12.53 1.71
N HIS A 122 2.85 -13.53 1.50
CA HIS A 122 4.08 -13.35 0.76
C HIS A 122 3.76 -13.20 -0.72
N MET A 123 4.04 -12.02 -1.24
CA MET A 123 3.99 -11.77 -2.67
C MET A 123 5.40 -12.05 -3.18
N ASP A 124 5.65 -13.29 -3.63
CA ASP A 124 6.93 -13.68 -4.26
C ASP A 124 7.13 -12.85 -5.54
N ARG A 125 7.81 -11.72 -5.41
CA ARG A 125 8.17 -10.82 -6.50
C ARG A 125 9.65 -10.95 -6.77
N GLU A 126 10.03 -10.90 -8.06
CA GLU A 126 11.43 -11.08 -8.47
C GLU A 126 12.35 -10.17 -7.66
N ILE A 127 13.34 -10.81 -7.04
CA ILE A 127 14.00 -10.46 -5.77
C ILE A 127 14.90 -9.20 -5.82
N ASN A 128 14.95 -8.45 -6.92
CA ASN A 128 16.09 -7.56 -7.18
C ASN A 128 15.79 -6.06 -7.21
N ASP A 129 14.65 -5.58 -6.70
CA ASP A 129 14.43 -4.13 -6.70
C ASP A 129 13.74 -3.59 -5.44
N GLU A 130 14.52 -3.42 -4.38
CA GLU A 130 14.14 -2.67 -3.17
C GLU A 130 13.65 -1.24 -3.48
N VAL A 131 13.95 -0.70 -4.66
CA VAL A 131 13.45 0.62 -5.09
C VAL A 131 11.97 0.56 -5.48
N ASN A 132 11.48 -0.61 -5.88
CA ASN A 132 10.10 -0.81 -6.35
C ASN A 132 9.17 -1.45 -5.31
N SER A 133 9.69 -1.90 -4.15
CA SER A 133 8.84 -2.35 -3.03
C SER A 133 7.80 -1.30 -2.65
N ASP A 134 8.22 -0.04 -2.70
CA ASP A 134 7.41 1.16 -2.52
C ASP A 134 6.19 1.22 -3.46
N LEU A 135 6.40 0.96 -4.75
CA LEU A 135 5.35 0.97 -5.78
C LEU A 135 4.42 -0.23 -5.66
N PHE A 136 4.97 -1.37 -5.27
CA PHE A 136 4.23 -2.59 -5.03
C PHE A 136 3.20 -2.42 -3.92
N THR A 137 3.56 -1.80 -2.80
CA THR A 137 2.61 -1.45 -1.73
C THR A 137 1.41 -0.68 -2.28
N ILE A 138 1.66 0.38 -3.06
CA ILE A 138 0.61 1.22 -3.63
C ILE A 138 -0.26 0.43 -4.62
N ALA A 139 0.35 -0.34 -5.52
CA ALA A 139 -0.36 -1.10 -6.52
C ALA A 139 -1.24 -2.20 -5.91
N ASP A 140 -0.75 -2.88 -4.86
CA ASP A 140 -1.50 -3.90 -4.13
C ASP A 140 -2.75 -3.30 -3.48
N ALA A 141 -2.59 -2.15 -2.83
CA ALA A 141 -3.68 -1.43 -2.20
C ALA A 141 -4.73 -0.96 -3.24
N PHE A 142 -4.29 -0.42 -4.37
CA PHE A 142 -5.17 0.00 -5.47
C PHE A 142 -5.91 -1.20 -6.07
N HIS A 143 -5.21 -2.31 -6.32
CA HIS A 143 -5.80 -3.52 -6.87
C HIS A 143 -6.88 -4.07 -5.94
N PHE A 144 -6.57 -4.24 -4.66
CA PHE A 144 -7.55 -4.76 -3.71
C PHE A 144 -8.74 -3.80 -3.56
N ALA A 145 -8.52 -2.49 -3.52
CA ALA A 145 -9.59 -1.50 -3.45
C ALA A 145 -10.55 -1.60 -4.66
N LEU A 146 -10.00 -1.77 -5.86
CA LEU A 146 -10.77 -1.78 -7.11
C LEU A 146 -11.42 -3.13 -7.41
N LYS A 147 -10.70 -4.23 -7.20
CA LYS A 147 -11.09 -5.58 -7.64
C LYS A 147 -11.53 -6.50 -6.51
N LYS A 148 -11.30 -6.15 -5.24
CA LYS A 148 -11.64 -6.99 -4.07
C LYS A 148 -11.12 -8.43 -4.16
N THR A 149 -9.96 -8.58 -4.79
CA THR A 149 -9.26 -9.85 -5.00
C THR A 149 -7.79 -9.65 -4.66
N TRP A 150 -7.07 -10.75 -4.41
CA TRP A 150 -5.63 -10.68 -4.17
C TRP A 150 -4.90 -10.08 -5.38
N PRO A 151 -3.90 -9.21 -5.15
CA PRO A 151 -3.13 -8.61 -6.22
C PRO A 151 -2.35 -9.68 -7.01
N PRO A 152 -2.03 -9.40 -8.29
CA PRO A 152 -1.21 -10.27 -9.10
C PRO A 152 0.22 -10.37 -8.55
N HIS A 153 0.91 -11.44 -8.92
CA HIS A 153 2.32 -11.61 -8.61
C HIS A 153 3.21 -10.60 -9.35
N THR A 154 2.85 -10.23 -10.59
CA THR A 154 3.68 -9.38 -11.46
C THR A 154 2.92 -8.19 -12.03
N TYR A 155 3.47 -6.99 -11.84
CA TYR A 155 3.02 -5.75 -12.46
C TYR A 155 3.98 -5.29 -13.57
N ASP A 156 3.48 -4.43 -14.45
CA ASP A 156 4.30 -3.74 -15.45
C ASP A 156 5.13 -2.61 -14.81
N LEU A 157 6.29 -3.00 -14.26
CA LEU A 157 7.22 -2.11 -13.54
C LEU A 157 7.57 -0.85 -14.33
N ALA A 158 7.78 -0.98 -15.64
CA ALA A 158 8.21 0.12 -16.50
C ALA A 158 7.21 1.29 -16.52
N ASN A 159 5.93 0.99 -16.29
CA ASN A 159 4.85 1.98 -16.35
C ASN A 159 4.24 2.33 -14.99
N MET A 160 4.59 1.64 -13.90
CA MET A 160 3.95 1.86 -12.59
C MET A 160 4.09 3.30 -12.09
N ARG A 161 5.28 3.90 -12.21
CA ARG A 161 5.54 5.28 -11.76
C ARG A 161 4.72 6.29 -12.55
N LEU A 162 4.70 6.14 -13.88
CA LEU A 162 3.90 6.99 -14.77
C LEU A 162 2.41 6.83 -14.49
N HIS A 163 1.95 5.60 -14.29
CA HIS A 163 0.57 5.31 -13.92
C HIS A 163 0.17 5.95 -12.59
N LEU A 164 1.01 5.81 -11.55
CA LEU A 164 0.78 6.44 -10.25
C LEU A 164 0.73 7.97 -10.38
N LYS A 165 1.66 8.56 -11.14
CA LYS A 165 1.63 9.99 -11.46
C LYS A 165 0.28 10.39 -12.08
N THR A 166 -0.20 9.64 -13.07
CA THR A 166 -1.50 9.91 -13.71
C THR A 166 -2.66 9.76 -12.72
N CYS A 167 -2.67 8.74 -11.87
CA CYS A 167 -3.68 8.59 -10.81
C CYS A 167 -3.73 9.82 -9.88
N LEU A 168 -2.57 10.33 -9.47
CA LEU A 168 -2.46 11.53 -8.62
C LEU A 168 -2.96 12.79 -9.33
N GLU A 169 -2.50 13.04 -10.57
CA GLU A 169 -2.90 14.22 -11.34
C GLU A 169 -4.40 14.22 -11.68
N THR A 170 -4.95 13.06 -12.01
CA THR A 170 -6.38 12.91 -12.32
C THR A 170 -7.25 12.75 -11.08
N LYS A 171 -6.65 12.57 -9.90
CA LYS A 171 -7.30 12.29 -8.61
C LYS A 171 -8.22 11.06 -8.70
N ARG A 172 -7.80 10.03 -9.44
CA ARG A 172 -8.56 8.80 -9.67
C ARG A 172 -7.77 7.58 -9.21
N THR A 173 -8.47 6.66 -8.55
CA THR A 173 -7.97 5.32 -8.25
C THR A 173 -8.18 4.45 -9.49
N MET A 174 -7.09 4.05 -10.16
CA MET A 174 -7.13 3.22 -11.38
C MET A 174 -6.22 2.00 -11.22
N ALA A 175 -6.64 0.86 -11.79
CA ALA A 175 -5.91 -0.40 -11.64
C ALA A 175 -4.55 -0.31 -12.36
N PHE A 176 -3.51 -0.83 -11.71
CA PHE A 176 -2.20 -1.01 -12.33
C PHE A 176 -2.23 -2.23 -13.27
N SER A 177 -1.53 -2.14 -14.40
CA SER A 177 -1.44 -3.23 -15.37
C SER A 177 -0.67 -4.42 -14.81
N ALA A 178 -1.27 -5.61 -14.86
CA ALA A 178 -0.63 -6.87 -14.53
C ALA A 178 -0.04 -7.51 -15.79
N ILE A 179 1.14 -8.12 -15.70
CA ILE A 179 1.79 -8.78 -16.85
C ILE A 179 1.16 -10.18 -17.12
N ASN A 180 0.60 -10.83 -16.09
CA ASN A 180 0.00 -12.17 -16.21
C ASN A 180 -1.30 -12.26 -15.39
N GLU A 181 -2.45 -11.87 -15.95
CA GLU A 181 -3.76 -12.04 -15.28
C GLU A 181 -4.27 -13.51 -15.30
N ASN A 182 -3.60 -14.42 -16.02
CA ASN A 182 -4.07 -15.80 -16.27
C ASN A 182 -3.54 -16.89 -15.33
N ILE A 183 -2.76 -16.55 -14.31
CA ILE A 183 -2.43 -17.54 -13.27
C ILE A 183 -3.56 -17.50 -12.24
N GLN A 184 -4.61 -18.29 -12.49
CA GLN A 184 -5.41 -18.82 -11.40
C GLN A 184 -4.45 -19.43 -10.40
N ILE A 185 -4.45 -18.89 -9.18
CA ILE A 185 -3.65 -19.39 -8.06
C ILE A 185 -3.97 -20.88 -7.91
N GLN A 186 -3.13 -21.75 -8.46
CA GLN A 186 -3.02 -23.10 -7.94
C GLN A 186 -2.49 -22.94 -6.52
N SER A 187 -3.32 -23.37 -5.59
CA SER A 187 -3.24 -23.24 -4.14
C SER A 187 -1.99 -23.88 -3.52
N ASN A 188 -0.81 -23.34 -3.83
CA ASN A 188 0.43 -23.60 -3.10
C ASN A 188 0.87 -22.39 -2.27
N GLN A 189 -0.06 -21.47 -1.98
CA GLN A 189 0.13 -20.49 -0.91
C GLN A 189 0.24 -21.26 0.41
N LYS A 190 1.45 -21.28 0.99
CA LYS A 190 1.64 -21.66 2.39
C LYS A 190 0.98 -20.57 3.24
N TRP A 191 -0.28 -20.78 3.59
CA TRP A 191 -0.97 -19.99 4.59
C TRP A 191 -0.33 -20.28 5.94
N CYS A 192 0.56 -19.41 6.40
CA CYS A 192 1.00 -19.44 7.80
C CYS A 192 -0.13 -18.83 8.65
N THR A 193 -1.09 -19.66 9.05
CA THR A 193 -2.04 -19.31 10.11
C THR A 193 -1.30 -19.35 11.44
N ILE A 194 -1.01 -18.18 12.01
CA ILE A 194 -0.39 -18.10 13.34
C ILE A 194 -1.50 -17.96 14.38
N GLN A 195 -1.82 -19.08 15.03
CA GLN A 195 -2.63 -19.14 16.24
C GLN A 195 -1.93 -18.34 17.36
#